data_AF-A0A6P1NZV4-F1
#
_entry.id   AF-A0A6P1NZV4-F1
#
_cell.length_a   1.000
_cell.length_b   1.000
_cell.length_c   1.000
_cell.angle_alpha   90.00
_cell.angle_beta   90.00
_cell.angle_gamma   90.00
#
_symmetry.space_group_name_H-M   'P 1'
#
loop_
_entity.id
_entity.type
_entity.pdbx_description
1 polymer ?
#
loop_
_entity_poly.entity_id
_entity_poly.type
_entity_poly.pdbx_seq_one_letter_code
_entity_poly.pdbx_strand_id
1 'polypeptide(L)'
;MDKQNLDMENLSSNSENIENTALLILQAFKTSGTKADEVLPWAEIYPFLNQQDNHEHFRDVQKRAEEHLRNQAYATPDPEGLRLTEVGYKAVQELAGQDLGQSNAR
;
A
#
# COMPACT_ATOMS: atom_id res chain seq x y z
N MET A 1 -4.01 14.30 -35.39
CA MET A 1 -4.88 13.13 -35.15
C MET A 1 -4.21 12.38 -34.01
N ASP A 2 -4.39 12.89 -32.80
CA ASP A 2 -3.49 12.60 -31.68
C ASP A 2 -4.24 11.73 -30.66
N LYS A 3 -4.48 10.48 -31.05
CA LYS A 3 -5.17 9.46 -30.24
C LYS A 3 -4.22 8.64 -29.35
N GLN A 4 -3.01 9.15 -29.04
CA GLN A 4 -2.00 8.37 -28.30
C GLN A 4 -1.54 8.97 -26.98
N ASN A 5 -2.03 10.15 -26.56
CA ASN A 5 -1.64 10.75 -25.27
C ASN A 5 -2.65 10.52 -24.12
N LEU A 6 -3.91 10.19 -24.43
CA LEU A 6 -4.96 10.00 -23.41
C LEU A 6 -4.82 8.68 -22.64
N ASP A 7 -4.19 7.65 -23.22
CA ASP A 7 -3.98 6.37 -22.55
C ASP A 7 -2.83 6.43 -21.53
N MET A 8 -1.83 7.28 -21.73
CA MET A 8 -0.63 7.33 -20.88
C MET A 8 -0.90 8.03 -19.54
N GLU A 9 -1.69 9.11 -19.52
CA GLU A 9 -2.11 9.81 -18.30
C GLU A 9 -3.08 8.98 -17.45
N ASN A 10 -3.92 8.16 -18.08
CA ASN A 10 -4.86 7.27 -17.37
C ASN A 10 -4.13 6.06 -16.76
N LEU A 11 -3.11 5.53 -17.47
CA LEU A 11 -2.26 4.46 -16.95
C LEU A 11 -1.33 4.94 -15.82
N SER A 12 -0.80 6.17 -15.89
CA SER A 12 0.01 6.74 -14.81
C SER A 12 -0.85 6.97 -13.57
N SER A 13 -2.02 7.59 -13.71
CA SER A 13 -2.96 7.82 -12.60
C SER A 13 -3.36 6.53 -11.90
N ASN A 14 -3.61 5.45 -12.67
CA ASN A 14 -3.92 4.14 -12.10
C ASN A 14 -2.71 3.51 -11.40
N SER A 15 -1.50 3.65 -11.93
CA SER A 15 -0.28 3.08 -11.35
C SER A 15 0.15 3.84 -10.08
N GLU A 16 0.06 5.17 -10.10
CA GLU A 16 0.26 6.03 -8.94
C GLU A 16 -0.75 5.71 -7.83
N ASN A 17 -2.02 5.45 -8.19
CA ASN A 17 -3.04 5.02 -7.23
C ASN A 17 -2.75 3.63 -6.63
N ILE A 18 -2.15 2.71 -7.40
CA ILE A 18 -1.78 1.37 -6.92
C ILE A 18 -0.63 1.45 -5.93
N GLU A 19 0.44 2.18 -6.26
CA GLU A 19 1.59 2.37 -5.37
C GLU A 19 1.19 3.11 -4.10
N ASN A 20 0.38 4.16 -4.21
CA ASN A 20 -0.15 4.89 -3.05
C ASN A 20 -1.00 3.98 -2.16
N THR A 21 -1.88 3.17 -2.75
CA THR A 21 -2.70 2.19 -2.00
C THR A 21 -1.83 1.15 -1.30
N ALA A 22 -0.79 0.64 -1.97
CA ALA A 22 0.16 -0.30 -1.38
C ALA A 22 0.91 0.33 -0.19
N LEU A 23 1.32 1.60 -0.31
CA LEU A 23 1.95 2.35 0.78
C LEU A 23 1.01 2.54 1.97
N LEU A 24 -0.27 2.88 1.74
CA LEU A 24 -1.28 3.00 2.80
C LEU A 24 -1.48 1.67 3.55
N ILE A 25 -1.47 0.54 2.83
CA ILE A 25 -1.52 -0.79 3.45
C ILE A 25 -0.30 -1.02 4.34
N LEU A 26 0.91 -0.69 3.88
CA LEU A 26 2.12 -0.79 4.70
C LEU A 26 2.09 0.15 5.91
N GLN A 27 1.49 1.33 5.78
CA GLN A 27 1.24 2.24 6.91
C GLN A 27 0.23 1.67 7.91
N ALA A 28 -0.77 0.91 7.45
CA ALA A 28 -1.72 0.23 8.33
C ALA A 28 -1.00 -0.84 9.19
N PHE A 29 -0.13 -1.64 8.57
CA PHE A 29 0.74 -2.60 9.28
C PHE A 29 1.66 -1.91 10.30
N LYS A 30 2.26 -0.78 9.91
CA LYS A 30 3.09 0.05 10.81
C LYS A 30 2.30 0.53 12.02
N THR A 31 1.15 1.16 11.78
CA THR A 31 0.31 1.78 12.82
C THR A 31 -0.22 0.74 13.79
N SER A 32 -0.60 -0.43 13.28
CA SER A 32 -1.11 -1.53 14.11
C SER A 32 0.00 -2.30 14.84
N GLY A 33 1.27 -2.05 14.50
CA GLY A 33 2.41 -2.75 15.10
C GLY A 33 2.49 -4.24 14.72
N THR A 34 1.94 -4.60 13.55
CA THR A 34 1.88 -5.98 13.07
C THR A 34 3.28 -6.54 12.85
N LYS A 35 3.51 -7.77 13.31
CA LYS A 35 4.80 -8.46 13.15
C LYS A 35 4.83 -9.27 11.86
N ALA A 36 6.03 -9.74 11.51
CA ALA A 36 6.18 -10.74 10.46
C ALA A 36 5.30 -11.97 10.75
N ASP A 37 4.71 -12.52 9.69
CA ASP A 37 3.78 -13.65 9.66
C ASP A 37 2.42 -13.42 10.34
N GLU A 38 2.17 -12.23 10.89
CA GLU A 38 0.87 -11.84 11.44
C GLU A 38 -0.07 -11.32 10.35
N VAL A 39 -1.37 -11.52 10.56
CA VAL A 39 -2.44 -11.06 9.69
C VAL A 39 -3.00 -9.76 10.25
N LEU A 40 -3.02 -8.71 9.43
CA LEU A 40 -3.76 -7.50 9.73
C LEU A 40 -5.15 -7.60 9.08
N PRO A 41 -6.23 -7.56 9.86
CA PRO A 41 -7.57 -7.74 9.32
C PRO A 41 -7.99 -6.56 8.45
N TRP A 42 -8.85 -6.82 7.47
CA TRP A 42 -9.37 -5.78 6.57
C TRP A 42 -10.05 -4.61 7.33
N ALA A 43 -10.66 -4.89 8.48
CA ALA A 43 -11.26 -3.87 9.34
C ALA A 43 -10.25 -2.81 9.83
N GLU A 44 -8.97 -3.17 9.99
CA GLU A 44 -7.90 -2.24 10.38
C GLU A 44 -7.21 -1.61 9.17
N ILE A 45 -7.26 -2.26 8.01
CA ILE A 45 -6.71 -1.74 6.75
C ILE A 45 -7.64 -0.67 6.14
N TYR A 46 -8.94 -0.93 6.07
CA TYR A 46 -9.91 -0.06 5.40
C TYR A 46 -9.93 1.41 5.88
N PRO A 47 -9.73 1.73 7.17
CA PRO A 47 -9.63 3.12 7.62
C PRO A 47 -8.54 3.93 6.91
N PHE A 48 -7.42 3.30 6.51
CA PHE A 48 -6.34 3.96 5.76
C PHE A 48 -6.71 4.17 4.30
N LEU A 49 -7.50 3.26 3.74
CA LEU A 49 -7.85 3.27 2.33
C LEU A 49 -9.09 4.12 2.01
N ASN A 50 -10.04 4.19 2.94
CA ASN A 50 -11.28 4.97 2.81
C ASN A 50 -11.07 6.49 2.90
N GLN A 51 -9.86 6.97 3.20
CA GLN A 51 -9.59 8.41 3.23
C GLN A 51 -9.52 9.05 1.83
N GLN A 52 -9.40 8.26 0.75
CA GLN A 52 -9.10 8.82 -0.57
C GLN A 52 -10.25 8.91 -1.58
N ASP A 53 -11.33 8.11 -1.52
CA ASP A 53 -12.31 8.22 -2.61
C ASP A 53 -13.75 7.79 -2.30
N ASN A 54 -14.70 8.64 -2.69
CA ASN A 54 -16.10 8.31 -2.88
C ASN A 54 -16.24 7.72 -4.30
N HIS A 55 -16.66 6.47 -4.45
CA HIS A 55 -17.15 5.81 -5.67
C HIS A 55 -16.24 4.76 -6.37
N GLU A 56 -16.79 3.54 -6.45
CA GLU A 56 -16.64 2.44 -7.43
C GLU A 56 -15.27 1.94 -7.91
N HIS A 57 -14.23 2.77 -8.06
CA HIS A 57 -12.93 2.36 -8.64
C HIS A 57 -11.96 1.74 -7.62
N PHE A 58 -12.31 1.82 -6.33
CA PHE A 58 -11.44 1.43 -5.24
C PHE A 58 -11.12 -0.08 -5.20
N ARG A 59 -12.06 -0.95 -5.59
CA ARG A 59 -11.86 -2.41 -5.53
C ARG A 59 -10.79 -2.91 -6.50
N ASP A 60 -10.75 -2.36 -7.72
CA ASP A 60 -9.75 -2.75 -8.72
C ASP A 60 -8.36 -2.25 -8.33
N VAL A 61 -8.26 -1.04 -7.79
CA VAL A 61 -7.00 -0.46 -7.29
C VAL A 61 -6.50 -1.25 -6.07
N GLN A 62 -7.38 -1.58 -5.12
CA GLN A 62 -7.05 -2.41 -3.96
C GLN A 62 -6.48 -3.75 -4.41
N LYS A 63 -7.19 -4.47 -5.28
CA LYS A 63 -6.75 -5.78 -5.76
C LYS A 63 -5.37 -5.70 -6.43
N ARG A 64 -5.15 -4.68 -7.26
CA ARG A 64 -3.84 -4.47 -7.91
C ARG A 64 -2.74 -4.09 -6.91
N ALA A 65 -3.06 -3.36 -5.86
CA ALA A 65 -2.13 -3.05 -4.77
C ALA A 65 -1.77 -4.31 -3.97
N GLU A 66 -2.74 -5.19 -3.70
CA GLU A 66 -2.48 -6.50 -3.09
C GLU A 66 -1.55 -7.35 -3.96
N GLU A 67 -1.80 -7.39 -5.27
CA GLU A 67 -0.91 -8.07 -6.22
C GLU A 67 0.48 -7.44 -6.27
N HIS A 68 0.57 -6.12 -6.22
CA HIS A 68 1.84 -5.39 -6.17
C HIS A 68 2.65 -5.78 -4.93
N LEU A 69 2.02 -5.74 -3.74
CA LEU A 69 2.63 -6.16 -2.48
C LEU A 69 3.03 -7.63 -2.49
N ARG A 70 2.21 -8.51 -3.08
CA ARG A 70 2.53 -9.94 -3.24
C ARG A 70 3.74 -10.14 -4.15
N ASN A 71 3.82 -9.41 -5.26
CA ASN A 71 4.94 -9.51 -6.21
C ASN A 71 6.25 -9.01 -5.61
N GLN A 72 6.19 -8.03 -4.71
CA GLN A 72 7.33 -7.56 -3.90
C GLN A 72 7.61 -8.46 -2.70
N ALA A 73 6.81 -9.51 -2.50
CA ALA A 73 6.83 -10.38 -1.34
C ALA A 73 6.64 -9.65 0.00
N TYR A 74 5.97 -8.49 0.02
CA TYR A 74 5.73 -7.71 1.24
C TYR A 74 4.53 -8.19 2.03
N ALA A 75 3.43 -8.52 1.36
CA ALA A 75 2.24 -9.05 2.00
C ALA A 75 1.60 -10.11 1.13
N THR A 76 0.91 -11.07 1.76
CA THR A 76 0.16 -12.12 1.08
C THR A 76 -1.32 -12.07 1.47
N PRO A 77 -2.24 -12.38 0.55
CA PRO A 77 -3.67 -12.43 0.84
C PRO A 77 -3.98 -13.55 1.84
N ASP A 78 -4.79 -13.23 2.84
CA ASP A 78 -5.26 -14.14 3.88
C ASP A 78 -6.80 -14.00 4.01
N PRO A 79 -7.56 -15.06 4.37
CA PRO A 79 -9.02 -14.96 4.49
C PRO A 79 -9.52 -13.82 5.39
N GLU A 80 -8.76 -13.46 6.44
CA GLU A 80 -9.13 -12.43 7.40
C GLU A 80 -8.63 -11.03 7.02
N GLY A 81 -7.69 -10.92 6.07
CA GLY A 81 -6.94 -9.69 5.85
C GLY A 81 -5.73 -9.84 4.92
N LEU A 82 -4.64 -9.17 5.29
CA LEU A 82 -3.34 -9.35 4.66
C LEU A 82 -2.33 -9.83 5.68
N ARG A 83 -1.56 -10.86 5.32
CA ARG A 83 -0.44 -11.35 6.13
C ARG A 83 0.82 -10.58 5.76
N LEU A 84 1.49 -10.02 6.76
CA LEU A 84 2.78 -9.36 6.57
C LEU A 84 3.88 -10.43 6.49
N THR A 85 4.71 -10.40 5.46
CA THR A 85 5.86 -11.33 5.39
C THR A 85 7.05 -10.78 6.17
N GLU A 86 8.09 -11.60 6.37
CA GLU A 86 9.37 -11.10 6.91
C GLU A 86 10.00 -9.98 6.06
N VAL A 87 9.81 -10.03 4.72
CA VAL A 87 10.33 -9.01 3.81
C VAL A 87 9.53 -7.72 3.95
N GLY A 88 8.20 -7.82 3.99
CA GLY A 88 7.33 -6.65 4.20
C GLY A 88 7.52 -6.03 5.57
N TYR A 89 7.74 -6.84 6.62
CA TYR A 89 8.04 -6.33 7.95
C TYR A 89 9.33 -5.48 7.95
N LYS A 90 10.39 -5.90 7.24
CA LYS A 90 11.59 -5.08 7.06
C LYS A 90 11.28 -3.78 6.33
N ALA A 91 10.53 -3.84 5.23
CA ALA A 91 10.11 -2.64 4.49
C ALA A 91 9.31 -1.66 5.37
N VAL A 92 8.42 -2.17 6.24
CA VAL A 92 7.68 -1.37 7.22
C VAL A 92 8.60 -0.69 8.24
N GLN A 93 9.65 -1.37 8.71
CA GLN A 93 10.66 -0.79 9.60
C GLN A 93 11.49 0.30 8.88
N GLU A 94 11.81 0.10 7.60
CA GLU A 94 12.52 1.09 6.79
C GLU A 94 11.67 2.34 6.50
N LEU A 95 10.36 2.16 6.29
CA LEU A 95 9.35 3.23 6.26
C LEU A 95 9.30 4.05 7.56
N ALA A 96 9.66 3.46 8.69
CA ALA A 96 9.83 4.19 9.95
C ALA A 96 11.17 4.93 10.03
N GLY A 97 12.23 4.38 9.42
CA GLY A 97 13.54 5.00 9.34
C GLY A 97 13.60 6.24 8.45
N GLN A 98 12.72 6.35 7.44
CA GLN A 98 12.64 7.53 6.58
C GLN A 98 11.96 8.74 7.24
N ASP A 99 11.30 8.57 8.39
CA ASP A 99 10.59 9.65 9.11
C ASP A 99 11.40 10.25 10.28
N LEU A 100 12.71 10.01 10.42
CA LEU A 100 13.54 10.68 11.46
C LEU A 100 14.98 11.00 11.00
N GLY A 101 15.18 11.18 9.69
CA GLY A 101 16.48 11.54 9.11
C GLY A 101 16.62 12.97 8.60
N GLN A 102 15.57 13.81 8.68
CA GLN A 102 15.69 15.22 8.33
C GLN A 102 15.95 16.08 9.59
N SER A 103 17.25 16.36 9.78
CA SER A 103 17.74 17.73 9.97
C SER A 103 17.37 18.46 11.27
N ASN A 104 18.22 18.33 12.28
CA ASN A 104 18.92 19.50 12.85
C ASN A 104 19.98 19.05 13.87
N ALA A 105 21.16 18.70 13.36
CA ALA A 105 22.38 19.06 14.06
C ALA A 105 22.53 20.59 13.89
N ARG A 106 22.27 21.34 14.96
CA ARG A 106 22.67 22.74 15.12
C ARG A 106 23.47 22.85 16.41
#